data_AF-A0A972I487-F1
#
_entry.id   AF-A0A972I487-F1
#
_cell.length_a   1.000
_cell.length_b   1.000
_cell.length_c   1.000
_cell.angle_alpha   90.00
_cell.angle_beta   90.00
_cell.angle_gamma   90.00
#
_symmetry.space_group_name_H-M   'P 1'
#
loop_
_entity.id
_entity.type
_entity.pdbx_description
1 polymer ?
#
loop_
_entity_poly.entity_id
_entity_poly.type
_entity_poly.pdbx_seq_one_letter_code
_entity_poly.pdbx_strand_id
1 'polypeptide(L)'
;MKNQKIILKIIKYIDSISKYTKNVDYNEFSNNSMMVEACVFNLSQIGELVNKLDKEFISKYPEIPWFKMRGLRNRIVHDYEGVNLNLIWEIIDGDIKVLKEQLLEIIK
;
A
#
# COMPACT_ATOMS: atom_id res chain seq x y z
N MET A 1 17.47 2.78 -12.29
CA MET A 1 17.86 1.43 -11.79
C MET A 1 16.63 0.57 -11.46
N LYS A 2 16.73 -0.76 -11.33
CA LYS A 2 15.61 -1.71 -11.07
C LYS A 2 14.70 -1.26 -9.91
N ASN A 3 15.29 -1.00 -8.74
CA ASN A 3 14.52 -0.65 -7.53
C ASN A 3 13.77 0.68 -7.68
N GLN A 4 14.37 1.70 -8.28
CA GLN A 4 13.67 2.97 -8.57
C GLN A 4 12.41 2.76 -9.42
N LYS A 5 12.47 1.89 -10.44
CA LYS A 5 11.28 1.55 -11.25
C LYS A 5 10.20 0.85 -10.43
N ILE A 6 10.59 0.02 -9.45
CA ILE A 6 9.65 -0.65 -8.54
C ILE A 6 8.99 0.38 -7.61
N ILE A 7 9.76 1.29 -7.02
CA ILE A 7 9.25 2.35 -6.14
C ILE A 7 8.27 3.25 -6.89
N LEU A 8 8.59 3.66 -8.12
CA LEU A 8 7.66 4.43 -8.96
C LEU A 8 6.35 3.68 -9.23
N LYS A 9 6.38 2.34 -9.35
CA LYS A 9 5.15 1.54 -9.47
C LYS A 9 4.36 1.49 -8.16
N ILE A 10 5.04 1.36 -7.01
CA ILE A 10 4.39 1.43 -5.69
C ILE A 10 3.67 2.77 -5.53
N ILE A 11 4.33 3.88 -5.86
CA ILE A 11 3.72 5.22 -5.79
C ILE A 11 2.46 5.31 -6.66
N LYS A 12 2.46 4.72 -7.88
CA LYS A 12 1.26 4.69 -8.74
C LYS A 12 0.08 3.91 -8.14
N TYR A 13 0.35 2.83 -7.39
CA TYR A 13 -0.70 2.12 -6.66
C TYR A 13 -1.24 2.95 -5.49
N ILE A 14 -0.35 3.66 -4.78
CA ILE A 14 -0.76 4.60 -3.73
C ILE A 14 -1.61 5.75 -4.30
N ASP A 15 -1.22 6.29 -5.46
CA ASP A 15 -1.98 7.34 -6.16
C ASP A 15 -3.37 6.87 -6.57
N SER A 16 -3.49 5.61 -7.02
CA SER A 16 -4.79 5.02 -7.35
C SER A 16 -5.68 4.91 -6.12
N ILE A 17 -5.15 4.39 -4.99
CA ILE A 17 -5.88 4.34 -3.72
C ILE A 17 -6.34 5.75 -3.31
N SER A 18 -5.41 6.71 -3.29
CA SER A 18 -5.71 8.11 -2.91
C SER A 18 -6.77 8.75 -3.81
N LYS A 19 -6.82 8.36 -5.09
CA LYS A 19 -7.85 8.83 -6.03
C LYS A 19 -9.21 8.23 -5.71
N TYR A 20 -9.29 6.94 -5.38
CA TYR A 20 -10.55 6.26 -5.08
C TYR A 20 -11.16 6.73 -3.77
N THR A 21 -10.33 7.04 -2.77
CA THR A 21 -10.77 7.44 -1.43
C THR A 21 -10.75 8.95 -1.20
N LYS A 22 -10.64 9.74 -2.26
CA LYS A 22 -10.64 11.20 -2.15
C LYS A 22 -12.00 11.69 -1.62
N ASN A 23 -11.98 12.37 -0.47
CA ASN A 23 -13.17 12.88 0.21
C ASN A 23 -14.18 11.77 0.57
N VAL A 24 -13.70 10.56 0.81
CA VAL A 24 -14.51 9.41 1.23
C VAL A 24 -14.30 9.22 2.72
N ASP A 25 -15.36 8.91 3.46
CA ASP A 25 -15.25 8.46 4.86
C ASP A 25 -15.31 6.93 4.99
N TYR A 26 -15.13 6.42 6.22
CA TYR A 26 -15.19 4.99 6.47
C TYR A 26 -16.53 4.35 6.09
N ASN A 27 -17.67 5.04 6.32
CA ASN A 27 -18.98 4.47 6.04
C ASN A 27 -19.19 4.35 4.53
N GLU A 28 -18.78 5.36 3.75
CA GLU A 28 -18.83 5.31 2.29
C GLU A 28 -17.89 4.24 1.72
N PHE A 29 -16.67 4.14 2.27
CA PHE A 29 -15.71 3.10 1.90
C PHE A 29 -16.26 1.70 2.18
N SER A 30 -16.69 1.42 3.41
CA SER A 30 -17.12 0.07 3.84
C SER A 30 -18.41 -0.40 3.17
N ASN A 31 -19.27 0.51 2.71
CA ASN A 31 -20.48 0.18 1.96
C ASN A 31 -20.29 0.13 0.43
N ASN A 32 -19.09 0.39 -0.08
CA ASN A 32 -18.78 0.35 -1.51
C ASN A 32 -17.82 -0.80 -1.83
N SER A 33 -18.36 -1.98 -2.16
CA SER A 33 -17.56 -3.19 -2.42
C SER A 33 -16.53 -2.99 -3.53
N MET A 34 -16.88 -2.28 -4.61
CA MET A 34 -15.95 -2.00 -5.70
C MET A 34 -14.75 -1.17 -5.23
N MET A 35 -14.98 -0.16 -4.37
CA MET A 35 -13.91 0.65 -3.81
C MET A 35 -13.03 -0.14 -2.86
N VAL A 36 -13.63 -0.97 -2.00
CA VAL A 36 -12.91 -1.88 -1.10
C VAL A 36 -12.02 -2.82 -1.90
N GLU A 37 -12.60 -3.56 -2.85
CA GLU A 37 -11.89 -4.51 -3.70
C GLU A 37 -10.75 -3.83 -4.46
N ALA A 38 -10.99 -2.66 -5.03
CA ALA A 38 -9.96 -1.87 -5.70
C ALA A 38 -8.83 -1.50 -4.74
N CYS A 39 -9.13 -0.95 -3.56
CA CYS A 39 -8.10 -0.53 -2.61
C CYS A 39 -7.29 -1.72 -2.07
N VAL A 40 -7.96 -2.82 -1.72
CA VAL A 40 -7.33 -4.04 -1.22
C VAL A 40 -6.43 -4.68 -2.30
N PHE A 41 -6.86 -4.69 -3.56
CA PHE A 41 -6.01 -5.12 -4.68
C PHE A 41 -4.75 -4.26 -4.79
N ASN A 42 -4.88 -2.93 -4.76
CA ASN A 42 -3.74 -2.02 -4.86
C ASN A 42 -2.77 -2.21 -3.67
N LEU A 43 -3.27 -2.38 -2.44
CA LEU A 43 -2.46 -2.68 -1.25
C LEU A 43 -1.69 -4.01 -1.40
N SER A 44 -2.33 -5.05 -1.96
CA SER A 44 -1.69 -6.33 -2.24
C SER A 44 -0.56 -6.19 -3.27
N GLN A 45 -0.78 -5.41 -4.34
CA GLN A 45 0.25 -5.15 -5.36
C GLN A 45 1.46 -4.40 -4.79
N ILE A 46 1.24 -3.47 -3.85
CA ILE A 46 2.33 -2.78 -3.15
C ILE A 46 3.22 -3.80 -2.42
N GLY A 47 2.64 -4.70 -1.60
CA GLY A 47 3.40 -5.73 -0.90
C GLY A 47 4.11 -6.72 -1.83
N GLU A 48 3.48 -7.09 -2.96
CA GLU A 48 4.08 -7.93 -4.00
C GLU A 48 5.30 -7.27 -4.67
N LEU A 49 5.24 -5.96 -4.90
CA LEU A 49 6.37 -5.21 -5.45
C LEU A 49 7.54 -5.11 -4.46
N VAL A 50 7.27 -5.00 -3.16
CA VAL A 50 8.31 -4.99 -2.12
C VAL A 50 9.14 -6.28 -2.15
N ASN A 51 8.54 -7.43 -2.45
CA ASN A 51 9.28 -8.71 -2.60
C ASN A 51 10.31 -8.71 -3.74
N LYS A 52 10.19 -7.77 -4.69
CA LYS A 52 11.07 -7.68 -5.87
C LYS A 52 12.25 -6.73 -5.67
N LEU A 53 12.25 -5.96 -4.58
CA LEU A 53 13.35 -5.07 -4.22
C LEU A 53 14.59 -5.88 -3.79
N ASP A 54 15.76 -5.36 -4.10
CA ASP A 54 17.01 -6.00 -3.68
C ASP A 54 17.22 -5.83 -2.15
N LYS A 55 17.82 -6.84 -1.51
CA LYS A 55 18.04 -6.84 -0.05
C LYS A 55 18.88 -5.64 0.42
N GLU A 56 19.90 -5.28 -0.35
CA GLU A 56 20.75 -4.12 -0.07
C GLU A 56 19.94 -2.81 -0.10
N PHE A 57 19.02 -2.68 -1.06
CA PHE A 57 18.15 -1.52 -1.16
C PHE A 57 17.20 -1.40 0.03
N ILE A 58 16.58 -2.52 0.45
CA ILE A 58 15.73 -2.58 1.65
C ILE A 58 16.54 -2.17 2.89
N SER A 59 17.78 -2.66 3.02
CA SER A 59 18.64 -2.39 4.18
C SER A 59 19.11 -0.94 4.23
N LYS A 60 19.18 -0.26 3.08
CA LYS A 60 19.56 1.15 2.98
C LYS A 60 18.49 2.12 3.52
N TYR A 61 17.22 1.71 3.50
CA TYR A 61 16.08 2.53 3.91
C TYR A 61 15.25 1.84 5.01
N PRO A 62 15.82 1.62 6.21
CA PRO A 62 15.17 0.88 7.29
C PRO A 62 13.95 1.59 7.89
N GLU A 63 13.82 2.91 7.69
CA GLU A 63 12.70 3.73 8.13
C GLU A 63 11.39 3.44 7.37
N ILE A 64 11.48 2.83 6.19
CA ILE A 64 10.31 2.43 5.41
C ILE A 64 9.78 1.10 5.94
N PRO A 65 8.46 0.95 6.15
CA PRO A 65 7.87 -0.25 6.74
C PRO A 65 7.76 -1.42 5.76
N TRP A 66 8.86 -1.82 5.10
CA TRP A 66 8.91 -2.90 4.10
C TRP A 66 8.28 -4.21 4.58
N PHE A 67 8.54 -4.58 5.84
CA PHE A 67 8.01 -5.82 6.40
C PHE A 67 6.50 -5.75 6.62
N LYS A 68 5.97 -4.58 7.04
CA LYS A 68 4.52 -4.39 7.20
C LYS A 68 3.80 -4.48 5.86
N MET A 69 4.33 -3.88 4.81
CA MET A 69 3.74 -3.97 3.46
C MET A 69 3.65 -5.41 2.95
N ARG A 70 4.71 -6.21 3.17
CA ARG A 70 4.69 -7.65 2.83
C ARG A 70 3.69 -8.43 3.70
N GLY A 71 3.66 -8.15 4.99
CA GLY A 71 2.72 -8.76 5.93
C GLY A 71 1.25 -8.47 5.58
N LEU A 72 0.95 -7.23 5.20
CA LEU A 72 -0.37 -6.82 4.77
C LEU A 72 -0.83 -7.60 3.52
N ARG A 73 0.02 -7.73 2.50
CA ARG A 73 -0.27 -8.56 1.33
C ARG A 73 -0.57 -10.01 1.72
N ASN A 74 0.20 -10.59 2.65
CA ASN A 74 -0.05 -11.97 3.07
C ASN A 74 -1.40 -12.11 3.76
N ARG A 75 -1.76 -11.18 4.66
CA ARG A 75 -3.08 -11.18 5.28
C ARG A 75 -4.20 -11.02 4.27
N ILE A 76 -4.06 -10.09 3.31
CA ILE A 76 -5.05 -9.86 2.25
C ILE A 76 -5.26 -11.12 1.39
N VAL A 77 -4.20 -11.81 1.00
CA VAL A 77 -4.30 -12.95 0.08
C VAL A 77 -4.76 -14.23 0.77
N HIS A 78 -4.41 -14.44 2.03
CA HIS A 78 -4.74 -15.67 2.76
C HIS A 78 -6.06 -15.59 3.54
N ASP A 79 -6.44 -14.41 4.04
CA ASP A 79 -7.63 -14.22 4.88
C ASP A 79 -8.57 -13.18 4.27
N TYR A 80 -8.68 -13.07 2.94
CA TYR A 80 -9.42 -12.01 2.25
C TYR A 80 -10.84 -11.78 2.80
N GLU A 81 -11.61 -12.86 2.99
CA GLU A 81 -12.97 -12.80 3.55
C GLU A 81 -13.02 -12.31 5.00
N GLY A 82 -11.91 -12.48 5.75
CA GLY A 82 -11.76 -12.06 7.14
C GLY A 82 -10.99 -10.75 7.31
N VAL A 83 -10.67 -10.03 6.23
CA VAL A 83 -9.95 -8.76 6.32
C VAL A 83 -10.84 -7.73 7.03
N ASN A 84 -10.33 -7.23 8.17
CA ASN A 84 -10.99 -6.17 8.92
C ASN A 84 -10.95 -4.86 8.12
N LEU A 85 -12.10 -4.42 7.61
CA LEU A 85 -12.22 -3.20 6.80
C LEU A 85 -11.84 -1.93 7.58
N ASN A 86 -12.04 -1.89 8.89
CA ASN A 86 -11.56 -0.76 9.71
C ASN A 86 -10.04 -0.64 9.65
N LEU A 87 -9.32 -1.76 9.76
CA LEU A 87 -7.85 -1.77 9.68
C LEU A 87 -7.37 -1.34 8.29
N ILE A 88 -8.04 -1.80 7.22
CA ILE A 88 -7.71 -1.36 5.86
C ILE A 88 -7.92 0.14 5.72
N TRP A 89 -9.03 0.66 6.26
CA TRP A 89 -9.32 2.09 6.22
C TRP A 89 -8.27 2.91 6.99
N GLU A 90 -7.89 2.51 8.20
CA GLU A 90 -6.83 3.17 8.98
C GLU A 90 -5.50 3.25 8.21
N ILE A 91 -5.14 2.19 7.49
CA ILE A 91 -3.95 2.17 6.64
C ILE A 91 -4.09 3.15 5.48
N ILE A 92 -5.27 3.23 4.85
CA ILE A 92 -5.52 4.10 3.70
C ILE A 92 -5.55 5.59 4.11
N ASP A 93 -6.26 5.91 5.20
CA ASP A 93 -6.49 7.28 5.65
C ASP A 93 -5.26 7.88 6.37
N GLY A 94 -4.45 7.03 7.02
CA GLY A 94 -3.24 7.45 7.73
C GLY A 94 -1.94 7.04 7.02
N ASP A 95 -1.62 5.75 7.10
CA ASP A 95 -0.27 5.23 6.80
C ASP A 95 0.16 5.44 5.35
N ILE A 96 -0.78 5.33 4.41
CA ILE A 96 -0.46 5.37 2.98
C ILE A 96 0.10 6.72 2.54
N LYS A 97 -0.40 7.81 3.13
CA LYS A 97 0.07 9.17 2.81
C LYS A 97 1.52 9.34 3.26
N VAL A 98 1.83 8.92 4.50
CA VAL A 98 3.18 8.96 5.06
C VAL A 98 4.12 8.11 4.21
N LEU A 99 3.71 6.89 3.85
CA LEU A 99 4.51 6.00 2.99
C LEU A 99 4.84 6.67 1.64
N LYS A 100 3.87 7.33 1.00
CA LYS A 100 4.11 8.01 -0.28
C LYS A 100 5.19 9.09 -0.16
N GLU A 101 5.12 9.91 0.89
CA GLU A 101 6.11 10.97 1.14
C GLU A 101 7.51 10.37 1.31
N GLN A 102 7.65 9.33 2.14
CA GLN A 102 8.93 8.66 2.33
C GLN A 102 9.49 8.05 1.03
N LEU A 103 8.64 7.43 0.21
CA LEU A 103 9.05 6.84 -1.07
C LEU A 103 9.46 7.89 -2.11
N LEU A 104 8.88 9.08 -2.07
CA LEU A 104 9.26 10.19 -2.95
C LEU A 104 10.66 10.72 -2.59
N GLU A 105 11.01 10.79 -1.30
CA GLU A 105 12.37 11.18 -0.87
C GLU A 105 13.45 10.21 -1.39
N ILE A 106 13.14 8.92 -1.55
CA ILE A 106 14.06 7.91 -2.09
C ILE A 106 14.35 8.13 -3.60
N ILE A 107 13.44 8.79 -4.32
CA ILE A 107 13.48 8.97 -5.78
C ILE A 107 14.01 10.35 -6.18
N LYS A 108 14.15 11.28 -5.22
CA LYS A 108 14.89 12.53 -5.44
C LYS A 108 16.36 12.24 -5.73
#